data_AF-A0AAN4VNZ0-F1
#
_entry.id   AF-A0AAN4VNZ0-F1
#
_cell.length_a   1.000
_cell.length_b   1.000
_cell.length_c   1.000
_cell.angle_alpha   90.00
_cell.angle_beta   90.00
_cell.angle_gamma   90.00
#
_symmetry.space_group_name_H-M   'P 1'
#
loop_
_entity.id
_entity.type
_entity.pdbx_description
1 polymer ?
#
loop_
_entity_poly.entity_id
_entity_poly.type
_entity_poly.pdbx_seq_one_letter_code
_entity_poly.pdbx_strand_id
1 'polypeptide(L)'
;MKDYAAWLKAWETYNLHFYSVLAWLILALVFSLIAGIAFAVARGLAKKEQPDRPGLLVNAMLVVSLAFGMVGGLAFLQSIRITAEMFKEPFTAVSEPLKFGSRLEKDTGVNGLSCGTSLDLTVMPADGTYDCRYLDGHGTLHRDATLVVDGTKAGLYNGQGKTMSAD
;
A
#
# COMPACT_ATOMS: atom_id res chain seq x y z
N MET A 1 -19.62 -15.67 -12.86
CA MET A 1 -18.64 -14.76 -12.22
C MET A 1 -17.53 -15.59 -11.61
N LYS A 2 -16.29 -15.15 -11.77
CA LYS A 2 -15.08 -15.81 -11.24
C LYS A 2 -14.79 -15.28 -9.85
N ASP A 3 -14.29 -16.14 -8.97
CA ASP A 3 -13.92 -15.77 -7.61
C ASP A 3 -12.45 -15.28 -7.57
N TYR A 4 -12.27 -14.08 -7.05
CA TYR A 4 -10.99 -13.40 -6.88
C TYR A 4 -10.53 -13.38 -5.41
N ALA A 5 -11.17 -14.09 -4.48
CA ALA A 5 -10.81 -14.07 -3.06
C ALA A 5 -9.32 -14.36 -2.79
N ALA A 6 -8.74 -15.34 -3.48
CA ALA A 6 -7.31 -15.67 -3.35
C ALA A 6 -6.41 -14.54 -3.88
N TRP A 7 -6.81 -13.90 -4.99
CA TRP A 7 -6.10 -12.74 -5.53
C TRP A 7 -6.22 -11.53 -4.60
N LEU A 8 -7.42 -11.25 -4.07
CA LEU A 8 -7.69 -10.15 -3.15
C LEU A 8 -6.80 -10.28 -1.91
N LYS A 9 -6.72 -11.48 -1.33
CA LYS A 9 -5.83 -11.77 -0.19
C LYS A 9 -4.37 -11.51 -0.50
N ALA A 10 -3.89 -11.93 -1.68
CA ALA A 10 -2.51 -11.68 -2.10
C ALA A 10 -2.25 -10.18 -2.35
N TRP A 11 -3.21 -9.48 -2.96
CA TRP A 11 -3.15 -8.04 -3.22
C TRP A 11 -3.14 -7.23 -1.93
N GLU A 12 -4.02 -7.53 -0.97
CA GLU A 12 -4.04 -6.90 0.35
C GLU A 12 -2.74 -7.15 1.11
N THR A 13 -2.21 -8.37 1.05
CA THR A 13 -0.93 -8.70 1.70
C THR A 13 0.22 -7.89 1.10
N TYR A 14 0.30 -7.79 -0.23
CA TYR A 14 1.28 -6.95 -0.93
C TYR A 14 1.14 -5.48 -0.54
N ASN A 15 -0.07 -4.93 -0.59
CA ASN A 15 -0.32 -3.51 -0.30
C ASN A 15 -0.03 -3.16 1.17
N LEU A 16 -0.51 -4.00 2.10
CA LEU A 16 -0.28 -3.80 3.53
C LEU A 16 1.21 -3.81 3.85
N HIS A 17 1.98 -4.73 3.27
CA HIS A 17 3.41 -4.82 3.50
C HIS A 17 4.18 -3.66 2.85
N PHE A 18 3.80 -3.22 1.65
CA PHE A 18 4.45 -2.10 0.97
C PHE A 18 4.22 -0.76 1.67
N TYR A 19 2.98 -0.45 2.04
CA TYR A 19 2.65 0.80 2.74
C TYR A 19 3.10 0.80 4.21
N SER A 20 3.09 -0.35 4.88
CA SER A 20 3.56 -0.48 6.27
C SER A 20 5.04 -0.12 6.40
N VAL A 21 5.91 -0.66 5.54
CA VAL A 21 7.36 -0.39 5.62
C VAL A 21 7.66 1.09 5.46
N LEU A 22 7.07 1.75 4.46
CA LEU A 22 7.26 3.18 4.23
C LEU A 22 6.71 4.02 5.41
N ALA A 23 5.54 3.66 5.94
CA ALA A 23 4.94 4.36 7.08
C ALA A 23 5.82 4.27 8.34
N TRP A 24 6.37 3.09 8.66
CA TRP A 24 7.28 2.91 9.80
C TRP A 24 8.60 3.65 9.64
N LEU A 25 9.14 3.70 8.42
CA LEU A 25 10.35 4.48 8.11
C LEU A 25 10.10 5.98 8.27
N ILE A 26 8.99 6.50 7.74
CA ILE A 26 8.61 7.91 7.91
C ILE A 26 8.45 8.24 9.39
N LEU A 27 7.77 7.38 10.16
CA LEU A 27 7.58 7.57 11.60
C LEU A 27 8.93 7.61 12.36
N ALA A 28 9.84 6.70 12.04
CA ALA A 28 11.18 6.68 12.63
C ALA A 28 11.98 7.96 12.31
N LEU A 29 11.89 8.46 11.07
CA LEU A 29 12.53 9.71 10.66
C LEU A 29 11.97 10.92 11.40
N VAL A 30 10.64 11.02 11.53
CA VAL A 30 9.98 12.12 12.26
C VAL A 30 10.39 12.13 13.73
N PHE A 31 10.40 10.99 14.40
CA PHE A 31 10.84 10.91 15.79
C PHE A 31 12.33 11.24 15.97
N SER A 32 13.17 10.80 15.03
CA SER A 32 14.59 11.14 15.04
C SER A 32 14.83 12.64 14.87
N LEU A 33 14.06 13.29 14.00
CA LEU A 33 14.10 14.74 13.79
C LEU A 33 13.68 15.49 15.07
N ILE A 34 12.58 15.09 15.71
CA ILE A 34 12.09 15.69 16.96
C ILE A 34 13.14 15.55 18.07
N ALA A 35 13.72 14.35 18.23
CA ALA A 35 14.77 14.08 19.22
C ALA A 35 16.00 14.96 18.99
N GLY A 36 16.42 15.13 17.72
CA GLY A 36 17.55 15.98 17.33
C GLY A 36 17.31 17.46 17.62
N ILE A 37 16.11 17.97 17.33
CA ILE A 37 15.74 19.37 17.64
C ILE A 37 15.73 19.59 19.15
N ALA A 38 15.09 18.72 19.93
CA ALA A 38 15.06 18.82 21.38
C ALA A 38 16.47 18.80 22.00
N PHE A 39 17.36 17.96 21.48
CA PHE A 39 18.75 17.89 21.91
C PHE A 39 19.54 19.16 21.58
N ALA A 40 19.36 19.71 20.37
CA ALA A 40 20.01 20.95 19.95
C ALA A 40 19.57 22.14 20.82
N VAL A 41 18.27 22.23 21.14
CA VAL A 41 17.71 23.25 22.05
C VAL A 41 18.27 23.07 23.46
N ALA A 42 18.28 21.85 23.99
CA ALA A 42 18.83 21.56 25.32
C ALA A 42 20.31 21.98 25.42
N ARG A 43 21.12 21.70 24.40
CA ARG A 43 22.53 22.14 24.34
C ARG A 43 22.67 23.66 24.26
N GLY A 44 21.80 24.32 23.50
CA GLY A 44 21.79 25.77 23.38
C GLY A 44 21.47 26.46 24.72
N LEU A 45 20.52 25.91 25.47
CA LEU A 45 20.15 26.38 26.81
C LEU A 45 21.25 26.08 27.84
N ALA A 46 21.81 24.88 27.82
CA ALA A 46 22.90 24.49 28.73
C ALA A 46 24.15 25.38 28.57
N LYS A 47 24.44 25.91 27.38
CA LYS A 47 25.53 26.87 27.16
C LYS A 47 25.28 28.27 27.75
N LYS A 48 24.03 28.62 28.04
CA LYS A 48 23.63 29.93 28.58
C LYS A 48 23.36 29.91 30.09
N GLU A 49 23.26 28.74 30.70
CA GLU A 49 22.91 28.60 32.12
C GLU A 49 24.13 28.82 33.04
N GLN A 50 23.98 29.66 34.07
CA GLN A 50 24.99 29.87 35.11
C GLN A 50 25.20 28.60 35.98
N PRO A 51 26.40 28.41 36.59
CA PRO A 51 26.84 27.14 37.16
C PRO A 51 25.98 26.56 38.30
N ASP A 52 25.11 27.34 38.93
CA ASP A 52 24.46 26.96 40.20
C ASP A 52 23.07 26.31 40.08
N ARG A 53 22.50 26.20 38.87
CA ARG A 53 21.28 25.40 38.65
C ARG A 53 21.23 24.79 37.25
N PRO A 54 21.93 23.68 37.00
CA PRO A 54 21.46 22.79 35.95
C PRO A 54 20.26 22.01 36.51
N GLY A 55 19.32 21.66 35.64
CA GLY A 55 18.93 20.26 35.72
C GLY A 55 17.48 19.91 35.99
N LEU A 56 16.52 20.82 35.77
CA LEU A 56 15.16 20.35 35.50
C LEU A 56 14.82 20.40 34.01
N LEU A 57 14.96 21.56 33.37
CA LEU A 57 14.55 21.74 31.98
C LEU A 57 15.48 20.99 31.00
N VAL A 58 16.79 21.07 31.21
CA VAL A 58 17.79 20.32 30.42
C VAL A 58 17.66 18.80 30.64
N ASN A 59 17.45 18.35 31.88
CA ASN A 59 17.24 16.94 32.18
C ASN A 59 15.91 16.43 31.60
N ALA A 60 14.84 17.21 31.68
CA ALA A 60 13.56 16.88 31.06
C ALA A 60 13.68 16.77 29.54
N MET A 61 14.37 17.71 28.87
CA MET A 61 14.62 17.63 27.43
C MET A 61 15.48 16.41 27.06
N LEU A 62 16.50 16.07 27.85
CA LEU A 62 17.30 14.87 27.63
C LEU A 62 16.46 13.59 27.74
N VAL A 63 15.60 13.48 28.76
CA VAL A 63 14.69 12.34 28.93
C VAL A 63 13.72 12.24 27.75
N VAL A 64 13.18 13.36 27.29
CA VAL A 64 12.28 13.43 26.11
C VAL A 64 13.02 12.99 24.84
N SER A 65 14.23 13.50 24.60
CA SER A 65 15.07 13.08 23.46
C SER A 65 15.38 11.58 23.50
N LEU A 66 15.68 11.03 24.69
CA LEU A 66 15.96 9.62 24.86
C LEU A 66 14.73 8.75 24.57
N ALA A 67 13.56 9.17 25.08
CA ALA A 67 12.29 8.49 24.85
C ALA A 67 11.92 8.47 23.35
N PHE A 68 12.05 9.61 22.67
CA PHE A 68 11.82 9.68 21.23
C PHE A 68 12.85 8.86 20.42
N GLY A 69 14.11 8.83 20.85
CA GLY A 69 15.13 7.98 20.27
C GLY A 69 14.80 6.48 20.40
N MET A 70 14.31 6.04 21.56
CA MET A 70 13.88 4.65 21.77
C MET A 70 12.66 4.30 20.89
N VAL A 71 11.66 5.19 20.82
CA VAL A 71 10.47 4.96 19.98
C VAL A 71 10.84 4.94 18.50
N GLY A 72 11.69 5.87 18.04
CA GLY A 72 12.22 5.88 16.67
C GLY A 72 13.04 4.63 16.35
N GLY A 73 13.88 4.18 17.28
CA GLY A 73 14.65 2.94 17.14
C GLY A 73 13.77 1.69 17.07
N LEU A 74 12.71 1.62 17.89
CA LEU A 74 11.71 0.56 17.82
C LEU A 74 10.98 0.54 16.47
N ALA A 75 10.54 1.70 15.98
CA ALA A 75 9.91 1.82 14.66
C ALA A 75 10.86 1.37 13.53
N PHE A 76 12.15 1.73 13.64
CA PHE A 76 13.17 1.28 12.70
C PHE A 76 13.40 -0.24 12.75
N LEU A 77 13.50 -0.83 13.95
CA LEU A 77 13.63 -2.28 14.10
C LEU A 77 12.40 -3.04 13.58
N GLN A 78 11.19 -2.51 13.77
CA GLN A 78 9.98 -3.08 13.15
C GLN A 78 10.06 -3.01 11.62
N SER A 79 10.53 -1.89 11.05
CA SER A 79 10.73 -1.77 9.60
C SER A 79 11.73 -2.80 9.06
N ILE A 80 12.84 -3.05 9.77
CA ILE A 80 13.82 -4.08 9.42
C ILE A 80 13.20 -5.46 9.56
N ARG A 81 12.44 -5.73 10.62
CA ARG A 81 11.79 -7.03 10.81
C ARG A 81 10.85 -7.33 9.67
N ILE A 82 9.96 -6.41 9.31
CA ILE A 82 9.02 -6.57 8.19
C ILE A 82 9.80 -6.79 6.90
N THR A 83 10.85 -6.00 6.68
CA THR A 83 11.75 -6.19 5.53
C THR A 83 12.39 -7.57 5.55
N ALA A 84 12.92 -8.04 6.67
CA ALA A 84 13.60 -9.33 6.80
C ALA A 84 12.67 -10.54 6.61
N GLU A 85 11.41 -10.45 7.06
CA GLU A 85 10.39 -11.46 6.72
C GLU A 85 10.18 -11.54 5.19
N MET A 86 10.38 -10.44 4.44
CA MET A 86 10.36 -10.47 2.96
C MET A 86 11.53 -11.21 2.32
N PHE A 87 12.62 -11.44 3.06
CA PHE A 87 13.82 -12.15 2.56
C PHE A 87 13.90 -13.61 3.04
N LYS A 88 13.05 -14.01 4.00
CA LYS A 88 13.11 -15.33 4.66
C LYS A 88 12.29 -16.36 3.91
N GLU A 89 11.21 -15.95 3.28
CA GLU A 89 10.65 -16.70 2.15
C GLU A 89 11.61 -16.53 0.97
N PRO A 90 11.91 -17.59 0.20
CA PRO A 90 12.81 -17.47 -0.93
C PRO A 90 12.37 -16.28 -1.79
N PHE A 91 13.31 -15.60 -2.42
CA PHE A 91 13.10 -14.55 -3.41
C PHE A 91 12.29 -15.01 -4.64
N THR A 92 11.28 -15.87 -4.52
CA THR A 92 9.99 -15.51 -5.09
C THR A 92 9.63 -14.18 -4.46
N ALA A 93 10.06 -13.09 -5.09
CA ALA A 93 9.48 -11.78 -4.88
C ALA A 93 7.99 -11.99 -4.59
N VAL A 94 7.43 -11.33 -3.59
CA VAL A 94 6.00 -11.07 -3.60
C VAL A 94 5.80 -10.25 -4.86
N SER A 95 5.67 -10.94 -5.99
CA SER A 95 5.55 -10.35 -7.31
C SER A 95 4.28 -9.56 -7.23
N GLU A 96 4.34 -8.29 -7.61
CA GLU A 96 3.14 -7.46 -7.70
C GLU A 96 2.09 -8.31 -8.41
N PRO A 97 0.99 -8.68 -7.72
CA PRO A 97 -0.02 -9.50 -8.36
C PRO A 97 -0.49 -8.73 -9.59
N LEU A 98 -0.86 -9.42 -10.67
CA LEU A 98 -1.46 -8.70 -11.79
C LEU A 98 -2.59 -7.81 -11.27
N LYS A 99 -2.58 -6.54 -11.67
CA LYS A 99 -3.67 -5.60 -11.42
C LYS A 99 -5.00 -6.23 -11.79
N PHE A 100 -6.07 -5.86 -11.08
CA PHE A 100 -7.38 -6.48 -11.27
C PHE A 100 -7.81 -6.49 -12.75
N GLY A 101 -7.68 -5.37 -13.46
CA GLY A 101 -7.98 -5.25 -14.88
C GLY A 101 -7.18 -6.21 -15.75
N SER A 102 -5.86 -6.26 -15.58
CA SER A 102 -5.01 -7.19 -16.34
C SER A 102 -5.29 -8.65 -16.01
N ARG A 103 -5.66 -8.94 -14.76
CA ARG A 103 -6.06 -10.30 -14.36
C ARG A 103 -7.40 -10.68 -15.00
N LEU A 104 -8.37 -9.77 -14.97
CA LEU A 104 -9.68 -9.95 -15.58
C LEU A 104 -9.58 -10.11 -17.09
N GLU A 105 -8.75 -9.31 -17.76
CA GLU A 105 -8.40 -9.45 -19.18
C GLU A 105 -7.90 -10.86 -19.51
N LYS A 106 -6.91 -11.34 -18.74
CA LYS A 106 -6.37 -12.69 -18.90
C LYS A 106 -7.43 -13.78 -18.68
N ASP A 107 -8.29 -13.59 -17.69
CA ASP A 107 -9.33 -14.55 -17.33
C ASP A 107 -10.52 -14.55 -18.32
N THR A 108 -10.68 -13.49 -19.11
CA THR A 108 -11.81 -13.30 -20.04
C THR A 108 -11.40 -13.31 -21.51
N GLY A 109 -10.10 -13.28 -21.81
CA GLY A 109 -9.54 -13.28 -23.16
C GLY A 109 -9.66 -11.94 -23.89
N VAL A 110 -9.94 -10.85 -23.16
CA VAL A 110 -10.07 -9.49 -23.74
C VAL A 110 -8.81 -8.67 -23.48
N ASN A 111 -8.64 -7.58 -24.23
CA ASN A 111 -7.51 -6.66 -24.06
C ASN A 111 -8.00 -5.22 -23.92
N GLY A 112 -7.22 -4.35 -23.27
CA GLY A 112 -7.50 -2.91 -23.19
C GLY A 112 -8.84 -2.60 -22.51
N LEU A 113 -9.20 -3.36 -21.48
CA LEU A 113 -10.41 -3.17 -20.70
C LEU A 113 -10.40 -1.81 -20.02
N SER A 114 -11.45 -1.03 -20.26
CA SER A 114 -11.64 0.29 -19.65
C SER A 114 -13.11 0.43 -19.25
N CYS A 115 -13.36 0.76 -17.99
CA CYS A 115 -14.71 0.89 -17.44
C CYS A 115 -14.91 2.32 -16.97
N GLY A 116 -15.65 3.13 -17.73
CA GLY A 116 -15.81 4.56 -17.47
C GLY A 116 -14.49 5.36 -17.37
N THR A 117 -14.59 6.65 -17.07
CA THR A 117 -13.42 7.55 -16.89
C THR A 117 -12.90 7.60 -15.45
N SER A 118 -13.63 7.03 -14.50
CA SER A 118 -13.34 7.14 -13.06
C SER A 118 -13.06 5.81 -12.36
N LEU A 119 -13.21 4.67 -13.05
CA LEU A 119 -12.96 3.38 -12.42
C LEU A 119 -11.49 3.01 -12.54
N ASP A 120 -10.82 2.92 -11.40
CA ASP A 120 -9.47 2.39 -11.34
C ASP A 120 -9.52 0.87 -11.29
N LEU A 121 -9.15 0.23 -12.40
CA LEU A 121 -9.04 -1.22 -12.51
C LEU A 121 -7.71 -1.75 -11.98
N THR A 122 -6.89 -0.93 -11.32
CA THR A 122 -5.71 -1.40 -10.58
C THR A 122 -6.13 -2.32 -9.42
N VAL A 123 -7.22 -1.94 -8.74
CA VAL A 123 -7.83 -2.68 -7.63
C VAL A 123 -9.20 -3.23 -8.06
N MET A 124 -9.73 -4.18 -7.28
CA MET A 124 -11.10 -4.62 -7.48
C MET A 124 -12.06 -3.46 -7.15
N PRO A 125 -12.97 -3.08 -8.07
CA PRO A 125 -13.93 -2.02 -7.80
C PRO A 125 -14.97 -2.48 -6.77
N ALA A 126 -15.76 -1.51 -6.28
CA ALA A 126 -16.84 -1.81 -5.35
C ALA A 126 -17.92 -2.70 -5.99
N ASP A 127 -18.79 -3.26 -5.15
CA ASP A 127 -19.95 -4.01 -5.63
C ASP A 127 -20.82 -3.14 -6.52
N GLY A 128 -21.20 -3.67 -7.68
CA GLY A 128 -21.95 -2.91 -8.65
C GLY A 128 -21.83 -3.44 -10.07
N THR A 129 -22.44 -2.68 -10.97
CA THR A 129 -22.45 -2.93 -12.40
C THR A 129 -21.84 -1.72 -13.10
N TYR A 130 -20.87 -1.98 -13.97
CA TYR A 130 -20.07 -0.94 -14.62
C TYR A 130 -20.07 -1.14 -16.13
N ASP A 131 -20.29 -0.05 -16.86
CA ASP A 131 -20.18 -0.05 -18.31
C ASP A 131 -18.71 0.00 -18.73
N CYS A 132 -18.33 -0.95 -19.57
CA CYS A 132 -16.96 -1.17 -19.99
C CYS A 132 -16.85 -1.27 -21.52
N ARG A 133 -15.62 -1.05 -21.98
CA ARG A 133 -15.19 -1.27 -23.35
C ARG A 133 -13.94 -2.13 -23.34
N TYR A 134 -13.77 -2.92 -24.38
CA TYR A 134 -12.64 -3.83 -24.53
C TYR A 134 -12.28 -4.01 -26.01
N LEU A 135 -11.08 -4.51 -26.26
CA LEU A 135 -10.62 -5.00 -27.55
C LEU A 135 -10.70 -6.52 -27.56
N ASP A 136 -11.34 -7.10 -28.57
CA ASP A 136 -11.29 -8.54 -28.78
C ASP A 136 -9.90 -9.00 -29.28
N GLY A 137 -9.71 -10.32 -29.43
CA GLY A 137 -8.46 -10.90 -29.93
C GLY A 137 -8.08 -10.47 -31.35
N HIS A 138 -9.01 -9.85 -32.11
CA HIS A 138 -8.78 -9.29 -33.43
C HIS A 138 -8.50 -7.78 -33.41
N GLY A 139 -8.53 -7.15 -32.23
CA GLY A 139 -8.34 -5.71 -32.07
C GLY A 139 -9.59 -4.87 -32.33
N THR A 140 -10.77 -5.48 -32.42
CA THR A 140 -12.04 -4.75 -32.59
C THR A 140 -12.49 -4.19 -31.25
N LEU A 141 -12.83 -2.90 -31.21
CA LEU A 141 -13.32 -2.23 -30.02
C LEU A 141 -14.82 -2.47 -29.83
N HIS A 142 -15.16 -3.12 -28.72
CA HIS A 142 -16.53 -3.30 -28.23
C HIS A 142 -16.80 -2.31 -27.10
N ARG A 143 -17.97 -1.66 -27.11
CA ARG A 143 -18.33 -0.57 -26.16
C ARG A 143 -19.53 -0.89 -25.28
N ASP A 144 -20.06 -2.09 -25.42
CA ASP A 144 -21.29 -2.61 -24.86
C ASP A 144 -21.00 -3.71 -23.82
N ALA A 145 -19.82 -3.69 -23.19
CA ALA A 145 -19.49 -4.64 -22.16
C ALA A 145 -19.98 -4.17 -20.79
N THR A 146 -20.30 -5.13 -19.95
CA THR A 146 -20.75 -4.89 -18.58
C THR A 146 -19.89 -5.69 -17.61
N LEU A 147 -19.22 -5.02 -16.70
CA LEU A 147 -18.53 -5.64 -15.57
C LEU A 147 -19.47 -5.66 -14.37
N VAL A 148 -19.72 -6.85 -13.83
CA VAL A 148 -20.50 -7.05 -12.59
C VAL A 148 -19.55 -7.50 -11.50
N VAL A 149 -19.61 -6.82 -10.36
CA VAL A 149 -18.84 -7.12 -9.15
C VAL A 149 -19.80 -7.39 -7.98
N ASP A 150 -19.57 -8.50 -7.30
CA ASP A 150 -20.34 -8.98 -6.15
C ASP A 150 -19.39 -9.62 -5.12
N GLY A 151 -19.01 -8.84 -4.11
CA GLY A 151 -18.05 -9.21 -3.07
C GLY A 151 -16.67 -9.52 -3.66
N THR A 152 -16.23 -10.77 -3.53
CA THR A 152 -14.96 -11.23 -4.12
C THR A 152 -15.11 -11.75 -5.54
N LYS A 153 -16.31 -11.69 -6.12
CA LYS A 153 -16.58 -12.24 -7.45
C LYS A 153 -16.70 -11.12 -8.47
N ALA A 154 -16.17 -11.38 -9.67
CA ALA A 154 -16.38 -10.49 -10.80
C ALA A 154 -16.69 -11.28 -12.07
N GLY A 155 -17.49 -10.70 -12.96
CA GLY A 155 -17.77 -11.26 -14.27
C GLY A 155 -17.89 -10.16 -15.30
N LEU A 156 -17.31 -10.40 -16.47
CA LEU A 156 -17.43 -9.51 -17.62
C LEU A 156 -18.42 -10.11 -18.62
N TYR A 157 -19.33 -9.29 -19.12
CA TYR A 157 -20.41 -9.67 -20.03
C TYR A 157 -20.33 -8.83 -21.29
N ASN A 158 -20.64 -9.41 -22.45
CA ASN A 158 -20.76 -8.65 -23.71
C ASN A 158 -22.15 -7.99 -23.82
N GLY A 159 -22.41 -7.21 -24.88
CA GLY A 159 -23.69 -6.53 -25.07
C GLY A 159 -24.89 -7.44 -25.34
N GLN A 160 -24.66 -8.75 -25.46
CA GLN A 160 -25.71 -9.77 -25.54
C GLN A 160 -26.01 -10.40 -24.17
N GLY A 161 -25.35 -9.94 -23.10
CA GLY A 161 -25.47 -10.50 -21.75
C GLY A 161 -24.77 -11.85 -21.58
N LYS A 162 -23.90 -12.25 -22.52
CA LYS A 162 -23.14 -13.49 -22.44
C LYS A 162 -21.87 -13.26 -21.62
N THR A 163 -21.64 -14.11 -20.62
CA THR A 163 -20.41 -14.11 -19.82
C THR A 163 -19.20 -14.38 -20.70
N MET A 164 -18.16 -13.56 -20.56
CA MET A 164 -16.86 -13.75 -21.18
C MET A 164 -15.95 -14.58 -20.27
N SER A 165 -15.23 -15.53 -20.86
CA SER A 165 -14.25 -16.38 -20.20
C SER A 165 -13.20 -16.76 -21.23
N ALA A 166 -11.94 -16.76 -20.85
CA ALA A 166 -10.91 -17.51 -21.56
C ALA A 166 -11.09 -19.01 -21.21
N ASP A 167 -10.86 -19.88 -22.19
CA ASP A 167 -10.77 -21.33 -22.01
C ASP A 167 -9.47 -21.73 -21.29
#